data_AF-A0A7W6MY39-F1
#
_entry.id   AF-A0A7W6MY39-F1
#
_cell.length_a   1.000
_cell.length_b   1.000
_cell.length_c   1.000
_cell.angle_alpha   90.00
_cell.angle_beta   90.00
_cell.angle_gamma   90.00
#
_symmetry.space_group_name_H-M   'P 1'
#
loop_
_entity.id
_entity.type
_entity.pdbx_description
1 polymer ?
#
loop_
_entity_poly.entity_id
_entity_poly.type
_entity_poly.pdbx_seq_one_letter_code
_entity_poly.pdbx_strand_id
1 'polypeptide(L)'
;MSSFAQKKKANGRAGGEYVVLASKAVQQDAAWMQVVNALKEKHGAEVFFYEKAPRENLADLQRVKPRYVAIVEKPENLNRDYVIDMHHVSREVDEDIFADFLWGIITGYDANGAMKMLDNSTEPLVIKNAVATITELKSAKWFDRYAWVDDQTLGLWGEKAGKGEAVKTGNVSVDGRLKKLSDMYAACDPDLVVTAWHATEKDLQVRYSTGDIRAKDGKLYFNDHKTKATWDVPESGKRKVFFAVGNCLIGNVNNTKESMAIAWMNGSNAATMIGYVVTTWHGRNGWGGLKYWLTNPGRYSLAEAVYMNQQDFLYQQYQWYPSLIKENYNFDGNEFLIAAQKVAKAMNAQQPTNDQIGFWHDRDVLAYYGDPKWNVRLQEIPEETDFTVTSKVKGKKCIITIKTKENFSLERMKGDKFKQEHVLDLPFSYFFPERLNNPRLAAGQDWKAAVDENFLIIYDPDFKPNMTYEVVLDIDK
;
A
#
# COMPACT_ATOMS: atom_id res chain seq x y z
N MET A 1 2.67 -25.19 19.53
CA MET A 1 3.22 -24.19 20.48
C MET A 1 4.34 -23.46 19.77
N SER A 2 4.06 -22.26 19.27
CA SER A 2 5.01 -21.44 18.50
C SER A 2 5.81 -20.57 19.46
N SER A 3 7.12 -20.81 19.59
CA SER A 3 8.02 -19.98 20.39
C SER A 3 8.57 -18.85 19.54
N PHE A 4 7.84 -17.74 19.47
CA PHE A 4 8.44 -16.44 19.15
C PHE A 4 9.16 -15.93 20.41
N ALA A 5 10.31 -16.51 20.69
CA ALA A 5 11.22 -15.99 21.70
C ALA A 5 11.90 -14.74 21.13
N GLN A 6 11.51 -13.58 21.68
CA GLN A 6 12.26 -12.32 21.60
C GLN A 6 13.75 -12.61 21.86
N LYS A 7 14.57 -12.52 20.80
CA LYS A 7 16.02 -12.47 20.95
C LYS A 7 16.46 -11.02 20.92
N LYS A 8 17.11 -10.65 22.04
CA LYS A 8 17.75 -9.39 22.37
C LYS A 8 18.52 -8.76 21.19
N LYS A 9 18.36 -7.44 21.10
CA LYS A 9 19.15 -6.46 20.34
C LYS A 9 20.61 -6.89 20.15
N ALA A 10 21.00 -7.08 18.90
CA ALA A 10 22.38 -6.89 18.48
C ALA A 10 22.61 -5.39 18.34
N ASN A 11 23.47 -4.82 19.19
CA ASN A 11 23.93 -3.45 19.09
C ASN A 11 24.83 -3.30 17.85
N GLY A 12 24.24 -2.99 16.71
CA GLY A 12 24.85 -2.20 15.64
C GLY A 12 24.26 -0.80 15.70
N ARG A 13 25.05 0.25 15.47
CA ARG A 13 24.58 1.65 15.52
C ARG A 13 23.35 1.85 14.60
N ALA A 14 22.17 1.97 15.20
CA ALA A 14 20.94 2.36 14.54
C ALA A 14 20.91 3.89 14.33
N GLY A 15 21.76 4.40 13.43
CA GLY A 15 21.71 5.79 12.98
C GLY A 15 21.23 5.84 11.53
N GLY A 16 20.17 6.61 11.25
CA GLY A 16 19.82 7.04 9.88
C GLY A 16 18.77 6.22 9.12
N GLU A 17 18.22 5.12 9.65
CA GLU A 17 17.22 4.32 8.88
C GLU A 17 15.91 5.07 8.60
N TYR A 18 15.58 6.09 9.39
CA TYR A 18 14.34 6.84 9.27
C TYR A 18 14.63 8.33 9.07
N VAL A 19 14.03 8.93 8.06
CA VAL A 19 14.09 10.37 7.77
C VAL A 19 12.70 10.97 7.84
N VAL A 20 12.60 12.17 8.41
CA VAL A 20 11.42 13.03 8.33
C VAL A 20 11.73 14.19 7.39
N LEU A 21 10.90 14.37 6.37
CA LEU A 21 10.92 15.54 5.50
C LEU A 21 9.73 16.44 5.87
N ALA A 22 9.95 17.74 6.00
CA ALA A 22 8.89 18.71 6.28
C ALA A 22 9.16 20.06 5.63
N SER A 23 8.13 20.77 5.16
CA SER A 23 8.34 22.12 4.63
C SER A 23 8.74 23.12 5.71
N LYS A 24 9.29 24.27 5.29
CA LYS A 24 9.43 25.44 6.18
C LYS A 24 8.11 25.94 6.75
N ALA A 25 7.01 25.78 6.02
CA ALA A 25 5.69 26.14 6.50
C ALA A 25 5.22 25.25 7.67
N VAL A 26 5.62 23.99 7.66
CA VAL A 26 5.51 23.11 8.84
C VAL A 26 6.48 23.54 9.93
N GLN A 27 7.74 23.86 9.57
CA GLN A 27 8.77 24.27 10.54
C GLN A 27 8.38 25.50 11.38
N GLN A 28 7.71 26.47 10.76
CA GLN A 28 7.31 27.72 11.38
C GLN A 28 6.00 27.61 12.17
N ASP A 29 5.29 26.49 12.06
CA ASP A 29 4.03 26.24 12.76
C ASP A 29 4.27 25.34 13.98
N ALA A 30 4.12 25.93 15.17
CA ALA A 30 4.44 25.25 16.42
C ALA A 30 3.62 23.96 16.64
N ALA A 31 2.37 23.91 16.18
CA ALA A 31 1.53 22.73 16.35
C ALA A 31 1.97 21.61 15.39
N TRP A 32 2.24 21.93 14.13
CA TRP A 32 2.74 20.94 13.17
C TRP A 32 4.16 20.46 13.48
N MET A 33 5.01 21.33 14.01
CA MET A 33 6.34 20.92 14.48
C MET A 33 6.30 19.90 15.61
N GLN A 34 5.23 19.83 16.41
CA GLN A 34 5.08 18.75 17.39
C GLN A 34 4.98 17.39 16.71
N VAL A 35 4.32 17.29 15.54
CA VAL A 35 4.22 16.04 14.76
C VAL A 35 5.60 15.61 14.27
N VAL A 36 6.40 16.55 13.76
CA VAL A 36 7.81 16.30 13.35
C VAL A 36 8.65 15.81 14.53
N ASN A 37 8.54 16.47 15.68
CA ASN A 37 9.28 16.11 16.89
C ASN A 37 8.87 14.72 17.41
N ALA A 38 7.58 14.38 17.36
CA ALA A 38 7.10 13.08 17.79
C ALA A 38 7.62 11.95 16.90
N LEU A 39 7.66 12.11 15.57
CA LEU A 39 8.30 11.14 14.66
C LEU A 39 9.80 11.01 14.92
N LYS A 40 10.48 12.15 15.11
CA LYS A 40 11.91 12.18 15.44
C LYS A 40 12.21 11.39 16.70
N GLU A 41 11.43 11.59 17.77
CA GLU A 41 11.58 10.88 19.03
C GLU A 41 11.23 9.39 18.90
N LYS A 42 10.08 9.08 18.27
CA LYS A 42 9.59 7.70 18.08
C LYS A 42 10.59 6.82 17.34
N HIS A 43 11.22 7.35 16.28
CA HIS A 43 12.07 6.56 15.38
C HIS A 43 13.55 6.88 15.44
N GLY A 44 13.98 7.88 16.23
CA GLY A 44 15.34 8.38 16.22
C GLY A 44 15.73 8.99 14.87
N ALA A 45 14.78 9.67 14.21
CA ALA A 45 14.90 10.09 12.82
C ALA A 45 15.82 11.30 12.60
N GLU A 46 16.47 11.35 11.43
CA GLU A 46 17.02 12.61 10.90
C GLU A 46 15.89 13.46 10.31
N VAL A 47 15.97 14.78 10.46
CA VAL A 47 14.93 15.71 9.98
C VAL A 47 15.55 16.68 8.98
N PHE A 48 15.01 16.70 7.76
CA PHE A 48 15.38 17.68 6.75
C PHE A 48 14.18 18.56 6.41
N PHE A 49 14.47 19.84 6.18
CA PHE A 49 13.46 20.82 5.81
C PHE A 49 13.70 21.31 4.39
N TYR A 50 12.61 21.52 3.65
CA TYR A 50 12.61 22.07 2.30
C TYR A 50 11.72 23.33 2.21
N GLU A 51 11.92 24.14 1.18
CA GLU A 51 11.12 25.34 0.94
C GLU A 51 9.87 25.04 0.11
N LYS A 52 10.01 24.34 -1.02
CA LYS A 52 8.92 24.09 -1.98
C LYS A 52 8.56 22.63 -2.12
N ALA A 53 9.55 21.73 -2.23
CA ALA A 53 9.30 20.31 -2.45
C ALA A 53 10.33 19.39 -1.78
N PRO A 54 9.95 18.16 -1.36
CA PRO A 54 10.86 17.19 -0.76
C PRO A 54 12.13 16.88 -1.57
N ARG A 55 12.02 16.94 -2.91
CA ARG A 55 13.14 16.76 -3.84
C ARG A 55 14.34 17.67 -3.56
N GLU A 56 14.15 18.83 -2.94
CA GLU A 56 15.26 19.71 -2.53
C GLU A 56 16.24 19.00 -1.57
N ASN A 57 15.78 17.97 -0.85
CA ASN A 57 16.60 17.14 0.03
C ASN A 57 17.14 15.87 -0.65
N LEU A 58 17.08 15.73 -1.98
CA LEU A 58 17.61 14.52 -2.66
C LEU A 58 19.07 14.24 -2.30
N ALA A 59 19.93 15.27 -2.26
CA ALA A 59 21.34 15.11 -1.87
C ALA A 59 21.51 14.62 -0.42
N ASP A 60 20.62 15.02 0.49
CA ASP A 60 20.61 14.53 1.87
C ASP A 60 20.15 13.06 1.94
N LEU A 61 19.13 12.70 1.16
CA LEU A 61 18.65 11.32 1.05
C LEU A 61 19.72 10.41 0.46
N GLN A 62 20.42 10.83 -0.60
CA GLN A 62 21.57 10.13 -1.20
C GLN A 62 22.72 9.92 -0.20
N ARG A 63 22.94 10.88 0.70
CA ARG A 63 23.95 10.80 1.75
C ARG A 63 23.57 9.83 2.88
N VAL A 64 22.32 9.87 3.33
CA VAL A 64 21.85 9.09 4.49
C VAL A 64 21.40 7.68 4.11
N LYS A 65 20.87 7.50 2.90
CA LYS A 65 20.28 6.26 2.39
C LYS A 65 19.25 5.66 3.35
N PRO A 66 18.19 6.42 3.70
CA PRO A 66 17.21 5.95 4.67
C PRO A 66 16.49 4.70 4.15
N ARG A 67 15.92 3.91 5.06
CA ARG A 67 15.02 2.80 4.74
C ARG A 67 13.56 3.23 4.76
N TYR A 68 13.26 4.23 5.58
CA TYR A 68 11.92 4.78 5.77
C TYR A 68 11.97 6.31 5.67
N VAL A 69 11.02 6.90 4.95
CA VAL A 69 10.86 8.35 4.84
C VAL A 69 9.42 8.73 5.17
N ALA A 70 9.22 9.51 6.23
CA ALA A 70 7.93 10.15 6.48
C ALA A 70 7.95 11.61 6.04
N ILE A 71 6.88 12.02 5.38
CA ILE A 71 6.67 13.41 5.00
C ILE A 71 5.65 14.00 5.98
N VAL A 72 5.99 15.05 6.70
CA VAL A 72 5.00 15.82 7.48
C VAL A 72 4.63 17.05 6.69
N GLU A 73 3.38 17.17 6.28
CA GLU A 73 2.93 18.31 5.47
C GLU A 73 1.46 18.67 5.71
N LYS A 74 1.15 19.96 5.55
CA LYS A 74 -0.20 20.52 5.60
C LYS A 74 -0.99 20.12 4.35
N PRO A 75 -2.29 19.83 4.47
CA PRO A 75 -3.10 19.37 3.34
C PRO A 75 -3.16 20.37 2.17
N GLU A 76 -3.01 21.66 2.44
CA GLU A 76 -2.99 22.72 1.43
C GLU A 76 -1.80 22.61 0.46
N ASN A 77 -0.75 21.86 0.81
CA ASN A 77 0.44 21.65 -0.02
C ASN A 77 0.48 20.28 -0.72
N LEU A 78 -0.52 19.42 -0.48
CA LEU A 78 -0.54 18.05 -0.98
C LEU A 78 -1.46 17.90 -2.20
N ASN A 79 -0.92 17.37 -3.30
CA ASN A 79 -1.68 17.09 -4.52
C ASN A 79 -1.06 15.94 -5.33
N ARG A 80 -1.65 15.68 -6.50
CA ARG A 80 -1.19 14.66 -7.44
C ARG A 80 0.31 14.75 -7.74
N ASP A 81 0.78 15.94 -8.12
CA ASP A 81 2.15 16.12 -8.60
C ASP A 81 3.17 15.94 -7.45
N TYR A 82 2.78 16.28 -6.22
CA TYR A 82 3.56 15.99 -5.02
C TYR A 82 3.80 14.48 -4.83
N VAL A 83 2.76 13.66 -5.01
CA VAL A 83 2.85 12.20 -4.89
C VAL A 83 3.69 11.60 -6.02
N ILE A 84 3.51 12.09 -7.25
CA ILE A 84 4.32 11.67 -8.41
C ILE A 84 5.81 11.99 -8.16
N ASP A 85 6.13 13.20 -7.71
CA ASP A 85 7.52 13.58 -7.43
C ASP A 85 8.14 12.75 -6.31
N MET A 86 7.39 12.42 -5.26
CA MET A 86 7.88 11.52 -4.20
C MET A 86 8.20 10.11 -4.70
N HIS A 87 7.41 9.57 -5.63
CA HIS A 87 7.74 8.31 -6.31
C HIS A 87 9.05 8.41 -7.09
N HIS A 88 9.33 9.56 -7.72
CA HIS A 88 10.59 9.80 -8.44
C HIS A 88 11.77 9.90 -7.48
N VAL A 89 11.66 10.75 -6.46
CA VAL A 89 12.68 10.90 -5.41
C VAL A 89 13.02 9.56 -4.77
N SER A 90 12.03 8.68 -4.59
CA SER A 90 12.26 7.35 -4.02
C SER A 90 13.09 6.41 -4.88
N ARG A 91 13.33 6.72 -6.16
CA ARG A 91 14.13 5.92 -7.11
C ARG A 91 15.35 6.66 -7.65
N GLU A 92 15.70 7.77 -7.02
CA GLU A 92 16.82 8.62 -7.42
C GLU A 92 17.88 8.72 -6.31
N VAL A 93 17.73 7.96 -5.21
CA VAL A 93 18.73 7.94 -4.14
C VAL A 93 19.96 7.15 -4.59
N ASP A 94 19.80 6.20 -5.52
CA ASP A 94 20.92 5.67 -6.29
C ASP A 94 20.63 5.54 -7.80
N GLU A 95 21.43 4.74 -8.51
CA GLU A 95 21.42 4.64 -9.97
C GLU A 95 20.48 3.56 -10.52
N ASP A 96 19.96 2.67 -9.67
CA ASP A 96 19.13 1.57 -10.13
C ASP A 96 17.68 2.00 -10.44
N ILE A 97 16.79 1.03 -10.64
CA ILE A 97 15.40 1.28 -11.06
C ILE A 97 14.40 1.19 -9.92
N PHE A 98 14.82 0.68 -8.76
CA PHE A 98 13.98 0.32 -7.63
C PHE A 98 13.75 1.52 -6.74
N ALA A 99 12.74 1.41 -5.88
CA ALA A 99 12.57 2.41 -4.83
C ALA A 99 13.51 2.08 -3.68
N ASP A 100 14.37 3.03 -3.32
CA ASP A 100 15.39 2.90 -2.28
C ASP A 100 14.78 2.87 -0.87
N PHE A 101 13.58 3.41 -0.66
CA PHE A 101 12.95 3.50 0.65
C PHE A 101 11.43 3.35 0.63
N LEU A 102 10.87 2.90 1.76
CA LEU A 102 9.43 2.96 2.02
C LEU A 102 9.06 4.36 2.48
N TRP A 103 7.99 4.93 1.96
CA TRP A 103 7.57 6.28 2.34
C TRP A 103 6.08 6.43 2.56
N GLY A 104 5.73 7.45 3.35
CA GLY A 104 4.35 7.78 3.66
C GLY A 104 4.16 9.23 4.08
N ILE A 105 2.96 9.76 3.88
CA ILE A 105 2.60 11.15 4.21
C ILE A 105 1.83 11.18 5.53
N ILE A 106 2.33 11.97 6.48
CA ILE A 106 1.71 12.30 7.76
C ILE A 106 1.03 13.66 7.62
N THR A 107 -0.30 13.65 7.60
CA THR A 107 -1.12 14.84 7.44
C THR A 107 -2.46 14.65 8.16
N GLY A 108 -3.30 15.69 8.15
CA GLY A 108 -4.60 15.68 8.80
C GLY A 108 -5.36 16.95 8.47
N TYR A 109 -6.60 17.05 8.98
CA TYR A 109 -7.40 18.28 8.83
C TYR A 109 -6.69 19.49 9.47
N ASP A 110 -5.95 19.22 10.54
CA ASP A 110 -5.04 20.09 11.26
C ASP A 110 -3.90 19.27 11.89
N ALA A 111 -3.03 19.93 12.66
CA ALA A 111 -1.93 19.26 13.36
C ALA A 111 -2.40 18.20 14.37
N ASN A 112 -3.59 18.35 14.98
CA ASN A 112 -4.12 17.36 15.91
C ASN A 112 -4.55 16.10 15.17
N GLY A 113 -5.18 16.24 14.00
CA GLY A 113 -5.50 15.12 13.12
C GLY A 113 -4.24 14.36 12.69
N ALA A 114 -3.18 15.08 12.33
CA ALA A 114 -1.89 14.49 11.97
C ALA A 114 -1.21 13.79 13.17
N MET A 115 -1.27 14.39 14.37
CA MET A 115 -0.76 13.76 15.60
C MET A 115 -1.54 12.49 15.94
N LYS A 116 -2.88 12.52 15.81
CA LYS A 116 -3.74 11.36 16.05
C LYS A 116 -3.39 10.18 15.14
N MET A 117 -3.06 10.44 13.88
CA MET A 117 -2.56 9.42 12.96
C MET A 117 -1.29 8.76 13.50
N LEU A 118 -0.35 9.57 14.01
CA LEU A 118 0.89 9.08 14.59
C LEU A 118 0.66 8.27 15.88
N ASP A 119 -0.15 8.78 16.80
CA ASP A 119 -0.48 8.10 18.06
C ASP A 119 -1.09 6.72 17.79
N ASN A 120 -2.02 6.66 16.84
CA ASN A 120 -2.65 5.42 16.41
C ASN A 120 -1.68 4.43 15.74
N SER A 121 -0.52 4.88 15.28
CA SER A 121 0.49 4.05 14.62
C SER A 121 1.61 3.58 15.55
N THR A 122 1.43 3.67 16.88
CA THR A 122 2.45 3.24 17.86
C THR A 122 2.47 1.73 18.04
N GLU A 123 1.33 1.13 18.36
CA GLU A 123 1.24 -0.32 18.57
C GLU A 123 0.99 -1.06 17.25
N PRO A 124 1.57 -2.25 17.01
CA PRO A 124 1.23 -3.07 15.85
C PRO A 124 -0.29 -3.33 15.73
N LEU A 125 -0.77 -3.52 14.51
CA LEU A 125 -2.16 -3.87 14.23
C LEU A 125 -2.24 -5.13 13.40
N VAL A 126 -3.02 -6.10 13.86
CA VAL A 126 -3.42 -7.26 13.06
C VAL A 126 -4.88 -7.08 12.68
N ILE A 127 -5.17 -7.02 11.38
CA ILE A 127 -6.52 -6.79 10.85
C ILE A 127 -7.44 -7.97 11.16
N LYS A 128 -8.48 -7.76 11.98
CA LYS A 128 -9.45 -8.80 12.32
C LYS A 128 -10.80 -8.58 11.66
N ASN A 129 -11.26 -7.34 11.62
CA ASN A 129 -12.56 -6.98 11.09
C ASN A 129 -12.39 -6.14 9.83
N ALA A 130 -13.18 -6.41 8.79
CA ALA A 130 -13.14 -5.59 7.59
C ALA A 130 -14.51 -5.32 6.98
N VAL A 131 -14.63 -4.17 6.33
CA VAL A 131 -15.76 -3.83 5.47
C VAL A 131 -15.21 -3.60 4.06
N ALA A 132 -15.90 -4.08 3.04
CA ALA A 132 -15.51 -3.77 1.68
C ALA A 132 -16.67 -3.44 0.75
N THR A 133 -16.33 -2.78 -0.34
CA THR A 133 -17.25 -2.50 -1.44
C THR A 133 -16.91 -3.31 -2.69
N ILE A 134 -16.24 -4.44 -2.49
CA ILE A 134 -15.68 -5.31 -3.53
C ILE A 134 -16.00 -6.77 -3.18
N THR A 135 -16.17 -7.65 -4.18
CA THR A 135 -16.52 -9.07 -3.96
C THR A 135 -15.32 -10.01 -4.05
N GLU A 136 -14.17 -9.50 -4.44
CA GLU A 136 -12.88 -10.18 -4.52
C GLU A 136 -12.47 -10.78 -3.17
N LEU A 137 -12.98 -10.23 -2.07
CA LEU A 137 -12.74 -10.68 -0.70
C LEU A 137 -13.94 -11.40 -0.08
N LYS A 138 -14.94 -11.80 -0.87
CA LYS A 138 -16.20 -12.41 -0.38
C LYS A 138 -16.02 -13.69 0.43
N SER A 139 -14.89 -14.38 0.31
CA SER A 139 -14.59 -15.58 1.10
C SER A 139 -14.40 -15.28 2.58
N ALA A 140 -14.07 -14.02 2.93
CA ALA A 140 -13.88 -13.56 4.31
C ALA A 140 -12.88 -14.38 5.15
N LYS A 141 -11.97 -15.13 4.50
CA LYS A 141 -11.12 -16.10 5.19
C LYS A 141 -10.09 -15.46 6.12
N TRP A 142 -9.66 -14.22 5.82
CA TRP A 142 -8.70 -13.48 6.62
C TRP A 142 -9.30 -12.72 7.81
N PHE A 143 -10.63 -12.70 7.95
CA PHE A 143 -11.31 -11.82 8.90
C PHE A 143 -12.13 -12.62 9.91
N ASP A 144 -12.12 -12.17 11.16
CA ASP A 144 -13.02 -12.66 12.20
C ASP A 144 -14.44 -12.18 11.90
N ARG A 145 -14.61 -10.90 11.57
CA ARG A 145 -15.89 -10.31 11.13
C ARG A 145 -15.70 -9.60 9.80
N TYR A 146 -16.65 -9.78 8.88
CA TYR A 146 -16.54 -9.19 7.55
C TYR A 146 -17.90 -8.77 7.04
N ALA A 147 -17.97 -7.64 6.34
CA ALA A 147 -19.17 -7.25 5.62
C ALA A 147 -18.81 -6.66 4.27
N TRP A 148 -19.65 -6.91 3.27
CA TRP A 148 -19.44 -6.37 1.94
C TRP A 148 -20.73 -6.12 1.18
N VAL A 149 -20.64 -5.20 0.23
CA VAL A 149 -21.68 -4.85 -0.73
C VAL A 149 -21.10 -4.98 -2.13
N ASP A 150 -21.82 -5.65 -3.03
CA ASP A 150 -21.33 -5.97 -4.36
C ASP A 150 -21.33 -4.77 -5.30
N ASP A 151 -20.23 -4.48 -5.97
CA ASP A 151 -20.18 -3.46 -7.00
C ASP A 151 -20.69 -3.94 -8.38
N GLN A 152 -20.91 -5.24 -8.57
CA GLN A 152 -21.30 -5.80 -9.87
C GLN A 152 -22.78 -6.18 -9.93
N THR A 153 -23.27 -6.89 -8.91
CA THR A 153 -24.66 -7.36 -8.81
C THR A 153 -25.50 -6.40 -7.96
N LEU A 154 -26.59 -5.93 -8.55
CA LEU A 154 -27.55 -5.06 -7.88
C LEU A 154 -28.05 -5.67 -6.55
N GLY A 155 -27.90 -4.91 -5.46
CA GLY A 155 -28.49 -5.26 -4.17
C GLY A 155 -27.78 -6.36 -3.40
N LEU A 156 -26.83 -7.09 -3.99
CA LEU A 156 -26.13 -8.18 -3.33
C LEU A 156 -25.23 -7.64 -2.20
N TRP A 157 -25.30 -8.30 -1.06
CA TRP A 157 -24.45 -8.08 0.10
C TRP A 157 -24.09 -9.39 0.78
N GLY A 158 -23.04 -9.39 1.59
CA GLY A 158 -22.71 -10.52 2.46
C GLY A 158 -22.08 -10.10 3.79
N GLU A 159 -22.26 -10.92 4.81
CA GLU A 159 -21.73 -10.68 6.16
C GLU A 159 -21.26 -11.97 6.84
N LYS A 160 -20.18 -11.87 7.60
CA LYS A 160 -19.64 -12.87 8.51
C LYS A 160 -19.65 -12.24 9.90
N ALA A 161 -20.50 -12.74 10.78
CA ALA A 161 -20.75 -12.13 12.09
C ALA A 161 -19.64 -12.43 13.11
N GLY A 162 -18.93 -13.57 12.95
CA GLY A 162 -17.90 -14.03 13.87
C GLY A 162 -16.91 -15.02 13.26
N LYS A 163 -15.81 -15.25 13.99
CA LYS A 163 -14.73 -16.13 13.56
C LYS A 163 -15.22 -17.57 13.37
N GLY A 164 -14.89 -18.16 12.22
CA GLY A 164 -15.31 -19.51 11.86
C GLY A 164 -16.77 -19.63 11.38
N GLU A 165 -17.56 -18.56 11.46
CA GLU A 165 -18.91 -18.55 10.90
C GLU A 165 -18.89 -18.46 9.37
N ALA A 166 -19.91 -19.06 8.75
CA ALA A 166 -20.13 -18.95 7.31
C ALA A 166 -20.57 -17.53 6.91
N VAL A 167 -20.20 -17.13 5.70
CA VAL A 167 -20.70 -15.88 5.10
C VAL A 167 -22.16 -16.06 4.73
N LYS A 168 -23.02 -15.20 5.29
CA LYS A 168 -24.43 -15.08 4.90
C LYS A 168 -24.54 -14.05 3.79
N THR A 169 -25.36 -14.32 2.79
CA THR A 169 -25.63 -13.37 1.70
C THR A 169 -27.11 -13.03 1.64
N GLY A 170 -27.41 -11.87 1.07
CA GLY A 170 -28.78 -11.44 0.85
C GLY A 170 -28.85 -10.36 -0.22
N ASN A 171 -30.06 -9.89 -0.48
CA ASN A 171 -30.31 -8.76 -1.34
C ASN A 171 -30.92 -7.60 -0.54
N VAL A 172 -30.66 -6.38 -0.99
CA VAL A 172 -31.27 -5.15 -0.49
C VAL A 172 -31.72 -4.29 -1.68
N SER A 173 -32.84 -3.59 -1.54
CA SER A 173 -33.31 -2.65 -2.56
C SER A 173 -32.32 -1.50 -2.75
N VAL A 174 -32.40 -0.83 -3.91
CA VAL A 174 -31.61 0.39 -4.21
C VAL A 174 -31.74 1.43 -3.10
N ASP A 175 -32.98 1.67 -2.63
CA ASP A 175 -33.28 2.63 -1.56
C ASP A 175 -32.70 2.19 -0.20
N GLY A 176 -32.69 0.89 0.10
CA GLY A 176 -32.20 0.38 1.37
C GLY A 176 -30.68 0.21 1.44
N ARG A 177 -29.99 0.26 0.29
CA ARG A 177 -28.59 -0.13 0.17
C ARG A 177 -27.63 0.77 0.93
N LEU A 178 -27.84 2.08 0.88
CA LEU A 178 -27.01 3.06 1.60
C LEU A 178 -27.10 2.83 3.12
N LYS A 179 -28.32 2.63 3.61
CA LYS A 179 -28.58 2.32 5.02
C LYS A 179 -28.00 0.97 5.41
N LYS A 180 -28.16 -0.07 4.59
CA LYS A 180 -27.57 -1.39 4.85
C LYS A 180 -26.04 -1.34 4.91
N LEU A 181 -25.37 -0.56 4.05
CA LEU A 181 -23.92 -0.32 4.15
C LEU A 181 -23.57 0.37 5.48
N SER A 182 -24.28 1.44 5.85
CA SER A 182 -24.07 2.13 7.12
C SER A 182 -24.24 1.20 8.33
N ASP A 183 -25.27 0.35 8.32
CA ASP A 183 -25.56 -0.58 9.42
C ASP A 183 -24.50 -1.69 9.51
N MET A 184 -24.07 -2.22 8.37
CA MET A 184 -22.99 -3.21 8.32
C MET A 184 -21.65 -2.60 8.78
N TYR A 185 -21.37 -1.35 8.43
CA TYR A 185 -20.19 -0.64 8.90
C TYR A 185 -20.18 -0.54 10.43
N ALA A 186 -21.27 -0.04 11.01
CA ALA A 186 -21.41 0.08 12.46
C ALA A 186 -21.32 -1.28 13.17
N ALA A 187 -21.99 -2.30 12.63
CA ALA A 187 -22.03 -3.62 13.24
C ALA A 187 -20.67 -4.33 13.18
N CYS A 188 -19.91 -4.17 12.08
CA CYS A 188 -18.61 -4.81 11.87
C CYS A 188 -17.51 -4.18 12.74
N ASP A 189 -17.54 -2.85 12.91
CA ASP A 189 -16.48 -2.07 13.57
C ASP A 189 -15.07 -2.38 12.99
N PRO A 190 -14.85 -2.02 11.71
CA PRO A 190 -13.73 -2.54 10.92
C PRO A 190 -12.36 -2.00 11.37
N ASP A 191 -11.35 -2.89 11.33
CA ASP A 191 -9.94 -2.53 11.31
C ASP A 191 -9.47 -2.11 9.90
N LEU A 192 -10.15 -2.62 8.87
CA LEU A 192 -9.84 -2.38 7.46
C LEU A 192 -11.10 -2.05 6.67
N VAL A 193 -11.04 -1.00 5.87
CA VAL A 193 -12.07 -0.66 4.88
C VAL A 193 -11.44 -0.74 3.49
N VAL A 194 -12.01 -1.55 2.59
CA VAL A 194 -11.50 -1.71 1.21
C VAL A 194 -12.52 -1.25 0.19
N THR A 195 -12.15 -0.34 -0.71
CA THR A 195 -13.09 0.23 -1.69
C THR A 195 -12.52 0.32 -3.10
N ALA A 196 -13.39 0.15 -4.10
CA ALA A 196 -13.06 0.29 -5.53
C ALA A 196 -14.21 0.88 -6.38
N TRP A 197 -15.13 1.62 -5.77
CA TRP A 197 -16.20 2.32 -6.48
C TRP A 197 -15.74 3.62 -7.17
N HIS A 198 -16.62 4.22 -7.97
CA HIS A 198 -16.38 5.56 -8.48
C HIS A 198 -16.27 6.56 -7.32
N ALA A 199 -15.27 7.42 -7.40
CA ALA A 199 -15.00 8.44 -6.41
C ALA A 199 -14.44 9.70 -7.07
N THR A 200 -14.51 10.79 -6.34
CA THR A 200 -13.79 12.04 -6.59
C THR A 200 -13.01 12.39 -5.33
N GLU A 201 -12.33 13.54 -5.32
CA GLU A 201 -11.76 14.10 -4.11
C GLU A 201 -12.81 14.48 -3.05
N LYS A 202 -14.11 14.48 -3.38
CA LYS A 202 -15.20 14.98 -2.51
C LYS A 202 -16.27 13.96 -2.16
N ASP A 203 -16.36 12.87 -2.91
CA ASP A 203 -17.37 11.82 -2.69
C ASP A 203 -16.89 10.44 -3.09
N LEU A 204 -17.48 9.43 -2.45
CA LEU A 204 -17.42 8.02 -2.81
C LEU A 204 -18.83 7.57 -3.15
N GLN A 205 -19.06 7.22 -4.42
CA GLN A 205 -20.36 6.79 -4.88
C GLN A 205 -20.68 5.40 -4.35
N VAL A 206 -21.85 5.25 -3.73
CA VAL A 206 -22.34 3.95 -3.30
C VAL A 206 -23.07 3.33 -4.49
N ARG A 207 -22.36 2.47 -5.23
CA ARG A 207 -22.88 1.91 -6.49
C ARG A 207 -24.24 1.25 -6.28
N TYR A 208 -25.14 1.49 -7.22
CA TYR A 208 -26.52 0.98 -7.19
C TYR A 208 -27.33 1.37 -5.94
N SER A 209 -27.08 2.55 -5.39
CA SER A 209 -27.87 3.13 -4.29
C SER A 209 -28.43 4.50 -4.65
N THR A 210 -29.22 5.07 -3.75
CA THR A 210 -29.75 6.44 -3.87
C THR A 210 -28.77 7.52 -3.42
N GLY A 211 -27.54 7.18 -3.01
CA GLY A 211 -26.66 8.14 -2.35
C GLY A 211 -25.16 7.86 -2.48
N ASP A 212 -24.40 8.67 -1.74
CA ASP A 212 -22.95 8.64 -1.67
C ASP A 212 -22.46 8.87 -0.23
N ILE A 213 -21.15 8.69 -0.03
CA ILE A 213 -20.44 9.12 1.17
C ILE A 213 -19.64 10.37 0.78
N ARG A 214 -19.74 11.44 1.57
CA ARG A 214 -19.09 12.73 1.27
C ARG A 214 -18.24 13.22 2.43
N ALA A 215 -17.28 14.08 2.11
CA ALA A 215 -16.44 14.77 3.07
C ALA A 215 -16.99 16.16 3.42
N LYS A 216 -16.97 16.52 4.70
CA LYS A 216 -17.22 17.87 5.20
C LYS A 216 -16.54 18.07 6.56
N ASP A 217 -15.83 19.19 6.74
CA ASP A 217 -15.19 19.58 8.01
C ASP A 217 -14.29 18.47 8.58
N GLY A 218 -13.56 17.78 7.69
CA GLY A 218 -12.69 16.65 8.04
C GLY A 218 -13.42 15.41 8.53
N LYS A 219 -14.73 15.26 8.26
CA LYS A 219 -15.55 14.11 8.62
C LYS A 219 -16.28 13.54 7.40
N LEU A 220 -16.73 12.28 7.52
CA LEU A 220 -17.52 11.60 6.51
C LEU A 220 -18.98 11.49 6.93
N TYR A 221 -19.87 11.65 5.97
CA TYR A 221 -21.30 11.43 6.16
C TYR A 221 -21.91 10.73 4.95
N PHE A 222 -22.92 9.91 5.20
CA PHE A 222 -23.81 9.36 4.18
C PHE A 222 -24.80 10.43 3.73
N ASN A 223 -25.04 10.50 2.43
CA ASN A 223 -25.91 11.47 1.81
C ASN A 223 -26.88 10.78 0.86
N ASP A 224 -28.15 10.71 1.25
CA ASP A 224 -29.21 10.11 0.45
C ASP A 224 -29.85 11.15 -0.47
N HIS A 225 -29.60 11.06 -1.78
CA HIS A 225 -30.11 12.02 -2.76
C HIS A 225 -31.64 11.95 -2.91
N LYS A 226 -32.25 10.82 -2.57
CA LYS A 226 -33.70 10.61 -2.71
C LYS A 226 -34.46 11.28 -1.58
N THR A 227 -34.06 11.01 -0.33
CA THR A 227 -34.74 11.55 0.86
C THR A 227 -34.19 12.90 1.32
N LYS A 228 -33.01 13.30 0.82
CA LYS A 228 -32.21 14.44 1.30
C LYS A 228 -31.72 14.29 2.74
N ALA A 229 -31.86 13.10 3.32
CA ALA A 229 -31.32 12.80 4.64
C ALA A 229 -29.79 12.67 4.57
N THR A 230 -29.14 13.13 5.64
CA THR A 230 -27.71 12.94 5.85
C THR A 230 -27.48 12.40 7.25
N TRP A 231 -26.47 11.57 7.42
CA TRP A 231 -26.05 11.08 8.73
C TRP A 231 -24.56 10.74 8.71
N ASP A 232 -23.89 10.94 9.84
CA ASP A 232 -22.46 10.70 9.95
C ASP A 232 -22.13 9.21 9.72
N VAL A 233 -20.98 8.95 9.11
CA VAL A 233 -20.44 7.59 9.07
C VAL A 233 -20.19 7.14 10.52
N PRO A 234 -20.71 5.97 10.94
CA PRO A 234 -20.52 5.49 12.31
C PRO A 234 -19.04 5.38 12.66
N GLU A 235 -18.61 6.02 13.75
CA GLU A 235 -17.22 6.00 14.20
C GLU A 235 -17.15 5.55 15.66
N SER A 236 -16.35 4.52 15.93
CA SER A 236 -16.13 3.95 17.27
C SER A 236 -14.92 4.57 17.98
N GLY A 237 -14.14 5.40 17.30
CA GLY A 237 -12.84 5.90 17.76
C GLY A 237 -11.71 4.90 17.54
N LYS A 238 -12.00 3.74 16.93
CA LYS A 238 -11.03 2.68 16.67
C LYS A 238 -10.10 3.06 15.53
N ARG A 239 -8.80 2.87 15.72
CA ARG A 239 -7.81 3.06 14.64
C ARG A 239 -8.05 2.02 13.54
N LYS A 240 -7.90 2.43 12.29
CA LYS A 240 -8.16 1.56 11.14
C LYS A 240 -7.25 1.86 9.96
N VAL A 241 -7.31 0.99 8.96
CA VAL A 241 -6.72 1.15 7.64
C VAL A 241 -7.83 1.44 6.65
N PHE A 242 -7.63 2.42 5.78
CA PHE A 242 -8.46 2.60 4.59
C PHE A 242 -7.66 2.27 3.32
N PHE A 243 -8.06 1.22 2.60
CA PHE A 243 -7.40 0.80 1.38
C PHE A 243 -8.35 1.02 0.18
N ALA A 244 -8.25 2.20 -0.42
CA ALA A 244 -8.94 2.53 -1.66
C ALA A 244 -8.23 1.92 -2.87
N VAL A 245 -8.41 0.61 -3.04
CA VAL A 245 -7.65 -0.24 -3.96
C VAL A 245 -7.85 0.11 -5.45
N GLY A 246 -8.97 0.75 -5.80
CA GLY A 246 -9.30 1.08 -7.20
C GLY A 246 -10.22 2.29 -7.36
N ASN A 247 -10.27 3.18 -6.38
CA ASN A 247 -11.07 4.39 -6.47
C ASN A 247 -10.32 5.50 -7.22
N CYS A 248 -10.98 6.17 -8.15
CA CYS A 248 -10.48 7.39 -8.78
C CYS A 248 -10.29 8.50 -7.73
N LEU A 249 -9.15 9.20 -7.77
CA LEU A 249 -8.88 10.48 -7.10
C LEU A 249 -9.06 10.52 -5.57
N ILE A 250 -9.54 9.47 -4.91
CA ILE A 250 -9.90 9.52 -3.49
C ILE A 250 -8.68 9.74 -2.59
N GLY A 251 -7.49 9.37 -3.07
CA GLY A 251 -6.21 9.64 -2.44
C GLY A 251 -5.63 11.00 -2.77
N ASN A 252 -6.21 11.77 -3.70
CA ASN A 252 -5.77 13.12 -4.01
C ASN A 252 -6.30 14.10 -2.96
N VAL A 253 -5.40 14.68 -2.15
CA VAL A 253 -5.77 15.75 -1.19
C VAL A 253 -6.14 17.04 -1.92
N ASN A 254 -5.59 17.25 -3.13
CA ASN A 254 -5.91 18.37 -4.03
C ASN A 254 -5.85 19.75 -3.35
N ASN A 255 -4.77 19.99 -2.61
CA ASN A 255 -4.48 21.24 -1.92
C ASN A 255 -5.62 21.69 -0.96
N THR A 256 -6.38 20.74 -0.41
CA THR A 256 -7.52 21.07 0.47
C THR A 256 -7.70 20.07 1.60
N LYS A 257 -7.89 20.61 2.81
CA LYS A 257 -8.32 19.85 3.98
C LYS A 257 -9.75 19.30 3.89
N GLU A 258 -10.52 19.72 2.89
CA GLU A 258 -11.91 19.26 2.69
C GLU A 258 -12.00 18.07 1.71
N SER A 259 -10.91 17.34 1.50
CA SER A 259 -10.89 16.15 0.62
C SER A 259 -11.34 14.89 1.35
N MET A 260 -11.77 13.89 0.59
CA MET A 260 -12.10 12.54 1.07
C MET A 260 -10.91 11.91 1.81
N ALA A 261 -9.69 12.06 1.29
CA ALA A 261 -8.48 11.57 1.95
C ALA A 261 -8.37 12.10 3.39
N ILE A 262 -8.50 13.42 3.55
CA ILE A 262 -8.41 14.06 4.87
C ILE A 262 -9.58 13.65 5.78
N ALA A 263 -10.79 13.54 5.25
CA ALA A 263 -11.94 13.10 6.04
C ALA A 263 -11.82 11.65 6.53
N TRP A 264 -11.26 10.74 5.72
CA TRP A 264 -10.97 9.36 6.14
C TRP A 264 -9.95 9.31 7.27
N MET A 265 -8.85 10.05 7.14
CA MET A 265 -7.77 10.07 8.14
C MET A 265 -8.22 10.74 9.45
N ASN A 266 -8.92 11.87 9.34
CA ASN A 266 -9.30 12.68 10.49
C ASN A 266 -10.57 12.16 11.19
N GLY A 267 -11.69 12.18 10.48
CA GLY A 267 -13.02 11.87 11.02
C GLY A 267 -13.27 10.38 11.18
N SER A 268 -12.76 9.56 10.26
CA SER A 268 -12.90 8.10 10.32
C SER A 268 -11.67 7.38 10.87
N ASN A 269 -10.75 8.11 11.48
CA ASN A 269 -9.63 7.57 12.26
C ASN A 269 -8.73 6.56 11.51
N ALA A 270 -8.58 6.74 10.20
CA ALA A 270 -7.63 5.96 9.42
C ALA A 270 -6.19 6.38 9.78
N ALA A 271 -5.45 5.50 10.43
CA ALA A 271 -4.04 5.72 10.78
C ALA A 271 -3.11 5.40 9.59
N THR A 272 -3.62 4.64 8.63
CA THR A 272 -3.04 4.48 7.30
C THR A 272 -4.14 4.56 6.26
N MET A 273 -3.86 5.25 5.16
CA MET A 273 -4.70 5.28 3.98
C MET A 273 -3.87 5.04 2.72
N ILE A 274 -4.37 4.22 1.81
CA ILE A 274 -3.80 4.04 0.46
C ILE A 274 -4.86 4.42 -0.56
N GLY A 275 -4.49 5.20 -1.58
CA GLY A 275 -5.42 5.56 -2.65
C GLY A 275 -4.75 6.25 -3.84
N TYR A 276 -5.43 6.23 -4.99
CA TYR A 276 -4.94 6.88 -6.20
C TYR A 276 -5.12 8.39 -6.16
N VAL A 277 -4.13 9.11 -6.70
CA VAL A 277 -4.20 10.56 -6.91
C VAL A 277 -4.67 10.95 -8.32
N VAL A 278 -5.01 9.97 -9.15
CA VAL A 278 -5.53 10.14 -10.53
C VAL A 278 -6.81 9.33 -10.72
N THR A 279 -7.47 9.52 -11.86
CA THR A 279 -8.53 8.61 -12.31
C THR A 279 -7.96 7.23 -12.56
N THR A 280 -8.51 6.20 -11.92
CA THR A 280 -8.02 4.82 -12.08
C THR A 280 -8.55 4.20 -13.35
N TRP A 281 -7.67 3.56 -14.12
CA TRP A 281 -8.03 2.74 -15.27
C TRP A 281 -7.56 1.30 -15.10
N HIS A 282 -6.24 1.10 -15.01
CA HIS A 282 -5.67 -0.26 -14.92
C HIS A 282 -5.73 -0.82 -13.50
N GLY A 283 -5.29 -0.08 -12.49
CA GLY A 283 -5.38 -0.52 -11.10
C GLY A 283 -4.25 -1.45 -10.63
N ARG A 284 -3.19 -1.66 -11.43
CA ARG A 284 -2.01 -2.50 -11.13
C ARG A 284 -1.42 -2.19 -9.76
N ASN A 285 -1.29 -0.93 -9.37
CA ASN A 285 -0.57 -0.58 -8.15
C ASN A 285 -1.39 -0.91 -6.90
N GLY A 286 -2.62 -0.39 -6.82
CA GLY A 286 -3.58 -0.69 -5.76
C GLY A 286 -3.91 -2.18 -5.65
N TRP A 287 -4.42 -2.81 -6.73
CA TRP A 287 -4.77 -4.24 -6.71
C TRP A 287 -3.57 -5.13 -6.43
N GLY A 288 -2.39 -4.74 -6.92
CA GLY A 288 -1.15 -5.45 -6.67
C GLY A 288 -0.72 -5.37 -5.21
N GLY A 289 -0.72 -4.18 -4.60
CA GLY A 289 -0.44 -4.02 -3.17
C GLY A 289 -1.39 -4.85 -2.30
N LEU A 290 -2.67 -4.89 -2.64
CA LEU A 290 -3.65 -5.74 -1.98
C LEU A 290 -3.34 -7.23 -2.19
N LYS A 291 -3.04 -7.67 -3.42
CA LYS A 291 -2.68 -9.07 -3.72
C LYS A 291 -1.45 -9.52 -2.95
N TYR A 292 -0.37 -8.72 -2.96
CA TYR A 292 0.84 -9.00 -2.20
C TYR A 292 0.55 -9.21 -0.71
N TRP A 293 -0.34 -8.40 -0.13
CA TRP A 293 -0.71 -8.50 1.28
C TRP A 293 -1.57 -9.72 1.59
N LEU A 294 -2.58 -10.02 0.75
CA LEU A 294 -3.50 -11.15 0.92
C LEU A 294 -2.82 -12.50 0.72
N THR A 295 -1.86 -12.60 -0.18
CA THR A 295 -1.10 -13.83 -0.47
C THR A 295 -0.01 -14.11 0.55
N ASN A 296 0.44 -13.07 1.26
CA ASN A 296 1.49 -13.14 2.28
C ASN A 296 1.00 -12.69 3.67
N PRO A 297 -0.14 -13.22 4.17
CA PRO A 297 -0.68 -12.81 5.45
C PRO A 297 0.34 -13.10 6.56
N GLY A 298 0.45 -12.19 7.53
CA GLY A 298 1.46 -12.24 8.59
C GLY A 298 2.92 -12.04 8.15
N ARG A 299 3.30 -12.31 6.89
CA ARG A 299 4.68 -12.17 6.38
C ARG A 299 5.06 -10.74 6.04
N TYR A 300 4.15 -9.96 5.45
CA TYR A 300 4.39 -8.56 5.14
C TYR A 300 3.51 -7.63 5.98
N SER A 301 4.11 -6.52 6.42
CA SER A 301 3.34 -5.33 6.76
C SER A 301 2.64 -4.78 5.51
N LEU A 302 1.62 -3.94 5.68
CA LEU A 302 0.95 -3.30 4.57
C LEU A 302 1.91 -2.43 3.73
N ALA A 303 2.79 -1.67 4.38
CA ALA A 303 3.80 -0.86 3.69
C ALA A 303 4.80 -1.74 2.91
N GLU A 304 5.23 -2.85 3.50
CA GLU A 304 6.09 -3.84 2.83
C GLU A 304 5.40 -4.45 1.61
N ALA A 305 4.10 -4.77 1.70
CA ALA A 305 3.36 -5.33 0.58
C ALA A 305 3.22 -4.33 -0.59
N VAL A 306 2.91 -3.07 -0.31
CA VAL A 306 2.86 -1.99 -1.31
C VAL A 306 4.24 -1.74 -1.92
N TYR A 307 5.28 -1.76 -1.10
CA TYR A 307 6.66 -1.62 -1.56
C TYR A 307 7.08 -2.78 -2.47
N MET A 308 6.89 -4.03 -2.05
CA MET A 308 7.22 -5.21 -2.86
C MET A 308 6.47 -5.23 -4.18
N ASN A 309 5.22 -4.79 -4.16
CA ASN A 309 4.42 -4.60 -5.36
C ASN A 309 5.09 -3.61 -6.33
N GLN A 310 5.52 -2.45 -5.82
CA GLN A 310 6.20 -1.43 -6.61
C GLN A 310 7.48 -2.00 -7.27
N GLN A 311 8.31 -2.72 -6.51
CA GLN A 311 9.56 -3.28 -7.04
C GLN A 311 9.32 -4.27 -8.17
N ASP A 312 8.31 -5.13 -8.02
CA ASP A 312 7.97 -6.12 -9.03
C ASP A 312 7.58 -5.46 -10.36
N PHE A 313 6.65 -4.50 -10.34
CA PHE A 313 6.21 -3.92 -11.61
C PHE A 313 7.18 -2.85 -12.15
N LEU A 314 8.09 -2.28 -11.35
CA LEU A 314 9.26 -1.53 -11.85
C LEU A 314 10.19 -2.44 -12.64
N TYR A 315 10.50 -3.63 -12.12
CA TYR A 315 11.31 -4.61 -12.84
C TYR A 315 10.64 -5.05 -14.14
N GLN A 316 9.34 -5.38 -14.11
CA GLN A 316 8.60 -5.79 -15.31
C GLN A 316 8.57 -4.68 -16.38
N GLN A 317 8.33 -3.42 -15.99
CA GLN A 317 8.40 -2.28 -16.90
C GLN A 317 9.80 -2.13 -17.51
N TYR A 318 10.85 -2.24 -16.70
CA TYR A 318 12.21 -2.18 -17.19
C TYR A 318 12.53 -3.30 -18.19
N GLN A 319 11.99 -4.51 -17.99
CA GLN A 319 12.13 -5.59 -18.97
C GLN A 319 11.40 -5.30 -20.30
N TRP A 320 10.24 -4.64 -20.26
CA TRP A 320 9.49 -4.31 -21.47
C TRP A 320 10.05 -3.10 -22.23
N TYR A 321 10.34 -2.02 -21.51
CA TYR A 321 10.70 -0.73 -22.10
C TYR A 321 11.67 0.08 -21.22
N PRO A 322 12.97 -0.30 -21.15
CA PRO A 322 13.96 0.39 -20.32
C PRO A 322 13.99 1.92 -20.51
N SER A 323 13.74 2.40 -21.73
CA SER A 323 13.76 3.83 -22.06
C SER A 323 12.66 4.65 -21.40
N LEU A 324 11.55 4.05 -20.98
CA LEU A 324 10.42 4.76 -20.36
C LEU A 324 10.48 4.77 -18.83
N ILE A 325 11.42 4.04 -18.21
CA ILE A 325 11.46 3.90 -16.74
C ILE A 325 11.68 5.24 -16.02
N LYS A 326 12.35 6.19 -16.68
CA LYS A 326 12.59 7.57 -16.18
C LYS A 326 11.63 8.60 -16.79
N GLU A 327 10.75 8.21 -17.71
CA GLU A 327 9.80 9.15 -18.33
C GLU A 327 8.52 9.28 -17.50
N ASN A 328 8.01 10.50 -17.39
CA ASN A 328 6.73 10.79 -16.75
C ASN A 328 5.57 10.32 -17.62
N TYR A 329 4.58 9.71 -16.99
CA TYR A 329 3.29 9.51 -17.61
C TYR A 329 2.55 10.85 -17.69
N ASN A 330 1.87 11.09 -18.80
CA ASN A 330 1.09 12.32 -19.01
C ASN A 330 -0.38 12.03 -18.66
N PHE A 331 -0.96 12.78 -17.73
CA PHE A 331 -2.36 12.63 -17.30
C PHE A 331 -3.32 13.67 -17.92
N ASP A 332 -2.92 14.33 -19.01
CA ASP A 332 -3.69 15.39 -19.65
C ASP A 332 -4.44 14.89 -20.90
N GLY A 333 -5.73 14.54 -20.76
CA GLY A 333 -6.79 14.47 -21.79
C GLY A 333 -6.65 13.50 -22.98
N ASN A 334 -5.43 13.14 -23.40
CA ASN A 334 -5.08 12.22 -24.49
C ASN A 334 -4.09 11.13 -24.03
N GLU A 335 -4.03 10.90 -22.72
CA GLU A 335 -3.03 10.08 -22.03
C GLU A 335 -2.87 8.68 -22.65
N PHE A 336 -3.97 7.97 -22.89
CA PHE A 336 -3.93 6.59 -23.38
C PHE A 336 -3.37 6.48 -24.80
N LEU A 337 -3.71 7.43 -25.68
CA LEU A 337 -3.20 7.43 -27.05
C LEU A 337 -1.69 7.72 -27.07
N ILE A 338 -1.25 8.72 -26.29
CA ILE A 338 0.16 9.09 -26.18
C ILE A 338 0.97 7.95 -25.56
N ALA A 339 0.46 7.36 -24.48
CA ALA A 339 1.09 6.23 -23.81
C ALA A 339 1.21 5.03 -24.74
N ALA A 340 0.14 4.65 -25.46
CA ALA A 340 0.18 3.56 -26.42
C ALA A 340 1.24 3.78 -27.51
N GLN A 341 1.35 5.00 -28.06
CA GLN A 341 2.36 5.33 -29.07
C GLN A 341 3.79 5.26 -28.52
N LYS A 342 4.01 5.80 -27.32
CA LYS A 342 5.33 5.78 -26.68
C LYS A 342 5.77 4.36 -26.31
N VAL A 343 4.87 3.54 -25.75
CA VAL A 343 5.15 2.14 -25.41
C VAL A 343 5.41 1.33 -26.68
N ALA A 344 4.56 1.45 -27.72
CA ALA A 344 4.80 0.83 -29.03
C ALA A 344 6.20 1.13 -29.56
N LYS A 345 6.58 2.42 -29.53
CA LYS A 345 7.89 2.89 -29.99
C LYS A 345 9.04 2.33 -29.15
N ALA A 346 8.92 2.35 -27.83
CA ALA A 346 9.95 1.88 -26.91
C ALA A 346 10.20 0.37 -27.05
N MET A 347 9.15 -0.40 -27.34
CA MET A 347 9.21 -1.86 -27.50
C MET A 347 9.49 -2.32 -28.92
N ASN A 348 9.53 -1.41 -29.90
CA ASN A 348 9.51 -1.71 -31.33
C ASN A 348 8.36 -2.69 -31.70
N ALA A 349 7.18 -2.45 -31.14
CA ALA A 349 5.99 -3.28 -31.30
C ALA A 349 4.90 -2.54 -32.08
N GLN A 350 4.11 -3.28 -32.86
CA GLN A 350 2.99 -2.69 -33.62
C GLN A 350 1.85 -2.20 -32.70
N GLN A 351 1.56 -2.95 -31.64
CA GLN A 351 0.55 -2.58 -30.65
C GLN A 351 0.95 -3.12 -29.26
N PRO A 352 1.03 -2.26 -28.24
CA PRO A 352 1.30 -2.70 -26.87
C PRO A 352 0.04 -3.30 -26.23
N THR A 353 0.23 -4.13 -25.21
CA THR A 353 -0.87 -4.69 -24.41
C THR A 353 -1.42 -3.65 -23.43
N ASN A 354 -2.62 -3.91 -22.90
CA ASN A 354 -3.19 -3.08 -21.84
C ASN A 354 -2.31 -3.08 -20.59
N ASP A 355 -1.69 -4.20 -20.22
CA ASP A 355 -0.74 -4.27 -19.10
C ASP A 355 0.45 -3.35 -19.32
N GLN A 356 1.04 -3.37 -20.52
CA GLN A 356 2.20 -2.54 -20.84
C GLN A 356 1.88 -1.04 -20.77
N ILE A 357 0.65 -0.61 -21.11
CA ILE A 357 0.24 0.79 -20.93
C ILE A 357 -0.12 1.07 -19.47
N GLY A 358 -0.86 0.16 -18.84
CA GLY A 358 -1.44 0.33 -17.52
C GLY A 358 -0.43 0.33 -16.39
N PHE A 359 0.64 -0.47 -16.50
CA PHE A 359 1.73 -0.48 -15.52
C PHE A 359 2.46 0.86 -15.49
N TRP A 360 2.62 1.51 -16.64
CA TRP A 360 3.22 2.85 -16.69
C TRP A 360 2.29 3.93 -16.14
N HIS A 361 0.99 3.87 -16.47
CA HIS A 361 -0.03 4.76 -15.90
C HIS A 361 -0.03 4.70 -14.36
N ASP A 362 0.07 3.50 -13.79
CA ASP A 362 -0.08 3.28 -12.35
C ASP A 362 1.21 3.50 -11.53
N ARG A 363 2.36 3.70 -12.19
CA ARG A 363 3.68 3.64 -11.55
C ARG A 363 3.87 4.65 -10.42
N ASP A 364 3.40 5.87 -10.64
CA ASP A 364 3.78 7.03 -9.80
C ASP A 364 2.57 7.68 -9.11
N VAL A 365 1.42 6.99 -9.03
CA VAL A 365 0.13 7.63 -8.70
C VAL A 365 -0.59 7.06 -7.49
N LEU A 366 0.00 6.11 -6.78
CA LEU A 366 -0.57 5.58 -5.53
C LEU A 366 0.03 6.31 -4.34
N ALA A 367 -0.80 6.97 -3.54
CA ALA A 367 -0.37 7.61 -2.31
C ALA A 367 -0.46 6.63 -1.13
N TYR A 368 0.55 6.68 -0.25
CA TYR A 368 0.51 6.08 1.06
C TYR A 368 0.49 7.19 2.12
N TYR A 369 -0.58 7.27 2.89
CA TYR A 369 -0.69 8.15 4.05
C TYR A 369 -0.54 7.33 5.32
N GLY A 370 0.23 7.81 6.29
CA GLY A 370 0.59 7.10 7.51
C GLY A 370 2.08 6.83 7.66
N ASP A 371 2.47 6.34 8.83
CA ASP A 371 3.86 6.02 9.17
C ASP A 371 4.30 4.75 8.40
N PRO A 372 5.27 4.82 7.47
CA PRO A 372 5.67 3.68 6.65
C PRO A 372 6.34 2.55 7.46
N LYS A 373 6.70 2.79 8.72
CA LYS A 373 7.25 1.78 9.63
C LYS A 373 6.18 1.17 10.55
N TRP A 374 4.93 1.62 10.49
CA TRP A 374 3.86 1.05 11.31
C TRP A 374 3.58 -0.41 10.91
N ASN A 375 3.64 -1.30 11.89
CA ASN A 375 3.52 -2.72 11.68
C ASN A 375 2.05 -3.16 11.60
N VAL A 376 1.45 -3.04 10.40
CA VAL A 376 0.09 -3.49 10.12
C VAL A 376 0.09 -4.75 9.29
N ARG A 377 -0.46 -5.85 9.81
CA ARG A 377 -0.45 -7.16 9.15
C ARG A 377 -1.85 -7.74 9.02
N LEU A 378 -2.04 -8.55 7.98
CA LEU A 378 -3.23 -9.37 7.85
C LEU A 378 -3.11 -10.63 8.72
N GLN A 379 -4.23 -11.14 9.22
CA GLN A 379 -4.23 -12.40 9.98
C GLN A 379 -3.71 -13.56 9.13
N GLU A 380 -2.79 -14.32 9.71
CA GLU A 380 -2.34 -15.60 9.15
C GLU A 380 -3.49 -16.60 9.08
N ILE A 381 -3.47 -17.40 8.02
CA ILE A 381 -4.31 -18.57 7.87
C ILE A 381 -3.38 -19.76 8.07
N PRO A 382 -3.44 -20.46 9.22
CA PRO A 382 -2.49 -21.53 9.55
C PRO A 382 -2.36 -22.59 8.46
N GLU A 383 -3.48 -22.93 7.82
CA GLU A 383 -3.59 -23.91 6.74
C GLU A 383 -2.90 -23.45 5.44
N GLU A 384 -2.71 -22.14 5.25
CA GLU A 384 -2.06 -21.52 4.09
C GLU A 384 -0.62 -21.08 4.39
N THR A 385 -0.11 -21.35 5.60
CA THR A 385 1.30 -21.12 5.95
C THR A 385 2.14 -22.29 5.46
N ASP A 386 2.22 -22.45 4.13
CA ASP A 386 2.71 -23.64 3.44
C ASP A 386 4.21 -23.59 3.04
N PHE A 387 4.90 -22.48 3.33
CA PHE A 387 6.35 -22.39 3.31
C PHE A 387 6.88 -21.45 4.38
N THR A 388 8.18 -21.54 4.67
CA THR A 388 8.90 -20.62 5.56
C THR A 388 10.15 -20.09 4.88
N VAL A 389 10.55 -18.86 5.23
CA VAL A 389 11.76 -18.23 4.71
C VAL A 389 12.58 -17.71 5.87
N THR A 390 13.87 -18.03 5.87
CA THR A 390 14.83 -17.52 6.86
C THR A 390 16.07 -17.02 6.14
N SER A 391 16.70 -15.97 6.63
CA SER A 391 17.97 -15.49 6.12
C SER A 391 19.04 -15.45 7.21
N LYS A 392 20.29 -15.64 6.82
CA LYS A 392 21.44 -15.52 7.72
C LYS A 392 22.64 -14.93 6.98
N VAL A 393 23.19 -13.86 7.53
CA VAL A 393 24.47 -13.29 7.09
C VAL A 393 25.62 -14.08 7.71
N LYS A 394 26.57 -14.51 6.87
CA LYS A 394 27.82 -15.20 7.24
C LYS A 394 28.98 -14.58 6.45
N GLY A 395 29.76 -13.71 7.09
CA GLY A 395 30.82 -12.98 6.40
C GLY A 395 30.24 -12.10 5.29
N LYS A 396 30.76 -12.23 4.06
CA LYS A 396 30.29 -11.50 2.87
C LYS A 396 29.13 -12.17 2.13
N LYS A 397 28.38 -13.05 2.79
CA LYS A 397 27.27 -13.78 2.17
C LYS A 397 26.01 -13.68 3.00
N CYS A 398 24.88 -13.47 2.34
CA CYS A 398 23.55 -13.69 2.90
C CYS A 398 22.98 -14.97 2.31
N ILE A 399 22.64 -15.95 3.16
CA ILE A 399 22.03 -17.21 2.74
C ILE A 399 20.56 -17.16 3.10
N ILE A 400 19.70 -17.23 2.09
CA ILE A 400 18.25 -17.25 2.23
C ILE A 400 17.79 -18.69 2.00
N THR A 401 17.14 -19.27 3.00
CA THR A 401 16.62 -20.64 2.96
C THR A 401 15.10 -20.60 2.88
N ILE A 402 14.54 -21.25 1.86
CA ILE A 402 13.10 -21.37 1.63
C ILE A 402 12.74 -22.85 1.85
N LYS A 403 11.83 -23.12 2.77
CA LYS A 403 11.37 -24.48 3.07
C LYS A 403 9.89 -24.61 2.77
N THR A 404 9.53 -25.42 1.79
CA THR A 404 8.15 -25.72 1.44
C THR A 404 7.64 -26.91 2.27
N LYS A 405 6.39 -26.84 2.70
CA LYS A 405 5.72 -27.92 3.44
C LYS A 405 5.05 -28.88 2.46
N GLU A 406 4.46 -29.95 3.00
CA GLU A 406 3.70 -30.94 2.23
C GLU A 406 2.50 -30.32 1.49
N ASN A 407 1.84 -29.36 2.12
CA ASN A 407 0.68 -28.65 1.56
C ASN A 407 1.06 -27.44 0.68
N PHE A 408 2.33 -27.28 0.29
CA PHE A 408 2.77 -26.15 -0.53
C PHE A 408 2.04 -26.10 -1.88
N SER A 409 1.48 -24.92 -2.18
CA SER A 409 0.87 -24.64 -3.48
C SER A 409 1.60 -23.50 -4.19
N LEU A 410 2.20 -23.81 -5.34
CA LEU A 410 2.82 -22.81 -6.20
C LEU A 410 1.77 -21.81 -6.73
N GLU A 411 0.55 -22.28 -7.05
CA GLU A 411 -0.56 -21.42 -7.48
C GLU A 411 -0.96 -20.42 -6.38
N ARG A 412 -0.99 -20.88 -5.12
CA ARG A 412 -1.26 -20.02 -3.96
C ARG A 412 -0.18 -18.97 -3.77
N MET A 413 1.09 -19.36 -3.86
CA MET A 413 2.20 -18.42 -3.77
C MET A 413 2.14 -17.35 -4.88
N LYS A 414 1.66 -17.72 -6.07
CA LYS A 414 1.41 -16.81 -7.20
C LYS A 414 0.15 -15.95 -7.04
N GLY A 415 -0.61 -16.18 -5.97
CA GLY A 415 -1.78 -15.41 -5.56
C GLY A 415 -3.09 -15.90 -6.15
N ASP A 416 -3.23 -17.20 -6.45
CA ASP A 416 -4.49 -17.89 -6.80
C ASP A 416 -5.33 -17.15 -7.86
N LYS A 417 -4.67 -16.59 -8.88
CA LYS A 417 -5.31 -15.83 -9.97
C LYS A 417 -6.09 -14.59 -9.51
N PHE A 418 -5.94 -14.16 -8.25
CA PHE A 418 -6.56 -12.96 -7.73
C PHE A 418 -6.13 -11.76 -8.59
N LYS A 419 -7.11 -11.05 -9.17
CA LYS A 419 -6.88 -9.87 -10.02
C LYS A 419 -5.78 -10.09 -11.07
N GLN A 420 -5.70 -11.29 -11.63
CA GLN A 420 -4.66 -11.64 -12.61
C GLN A 420 -4.70 -10.73 -13.84
N GLU A 421 -5.90 -10.24 -14.19
CA GLU A 421 -6.14 -9.30 -15.29
C GLU A 421 -5.56 -7.89 -15.05
N HIS A 422 -5.10 -7.61 -13.82
CA HIS A 422 -4.48 -6.33 -13.45
C HIS A 422 -3.07 -6.47 -12.90
N VAL A 423 -2.71 -7.63 -12.33
CA VAL A 423 -1.48 -7.81 -11.53
C VAL A 423 -0.55 -8.87 -12.11
N LEU A 424 -1.08 -9.82 -12.90
CA LEU A 424 -0.42 -11.07 -13.29
C LEU A 424 -0.13 -11.99 -12.07
N ASP A 425 0.58 -13.10 -12.30
CA ASP A 425 1.05 -13.99 -11.24
C ASP A 425 2.10 -13.29 -10.37
N LEU A 426 2.05 -13.50 -9.06
CA LEU A 426 3.10 -13.00 -8.17
C LEU A 426 4.37 -13.87 -8.26
N PRO A 427 5.57 -13.27 -8.36
CA PRO A 427 6.82 -13.99 -8.16
C PRO A 427 7.01 -14.36 -6.68
N PHE A 428 7.95 -15.27 -6.39
CA PHE A 428 8.41 -15.41 -5.00
C PHE A 428 9.08 -14.11 -4.58
N SER A 429 8.75 -13.63 -3.39
CA SER A 429 9.33 -12.40 -2.84
C SER A 429 9.79 -12.60 -1.40
N TYR A 430 10.82 -11.83 -1.05
CA TYR A 430 11.33 -11.74 0.30
C TYR A 430 11.85 -10.34 0.59
N PHE A 431 11.16 -9.62 1.48
CA PHE A 431 11.65 -8.39 2.09
C PHE A 431 12.65 -8.74 3.20
N PHE A 432 13.86 -8.17 3.16
CA PHE A 432 14.90 -8.52 4.11
C PHE A 432 14.60 -7.95 5.51
N PRO A 433 14.92 -8.66 6.61
CA PRO A 433 14.75 -8.10 7.95
C PRO A 433 15.61 -6.84 8.19
N GLU A 434 16.80 -6.81 7.61
CA GLU A 434 17.76 -5.70 7.66
C GLU A 434 18.24 -5.41 6.23
N ARG A 435 18.59 -4.15 5.95
CA ARG A 435 19.14 -3.76 4.64
C ARG A 435 20.48 -4.48 4.42
N LEU A 436 20.64 -5.08 3.25
CA LEU A 436 21.90 -5.70 2.82
C LEU A 436 22.76 -4.67 2.08
N ASN A 437 24.07 -4.69 2.33
CA ASN A 437 24.99 -3.81 1.61
C ASN A 437 25.30 -4.37 0.21
N ASN A 438 24.78 -3.71 -0.83
CA ASN A 438 25.03 -4.01 -2.24
C ASN A 438 24.89 -5.52 -2.58
N PRO A 439 23.71 -6.12 -2.31
CA PRO A 439 23.50 -7.56 -2.49
C PRO A 439 23.44 -7.95 -3.97
N ARG A 440 24.08 -9.06 -4.34
CA ARG A 440 24.05 -9.63 -5.69
C ARG A 440 23.91 -11.13 -5.61
N LEU A 441 23.26 -11.77 -6.57
CA LEU A 441 23.27 -13.24 -6.67
C LEU A 441 24.73 -13.75 -6.73
N ALA A 442 25.06 -14.71 -5.87
CA ALA A 442 26.39 -15.27 -5.84
C ALA A 442 26.70 -16.07 -7.11
N ALA A 443 27.97 -16.11 -7.49
CA ALA A 443 28.42 -16.85 -8.66
C ALA A 443 27.96 -18.33 -8.63
N GLY A 444 27.41 -18.80 -9.75
CA GLY A 444 26.89 -20.16 -9.91
C GLY A 444 25.42 -20.34 -9.52
N GLN A 445 24.73 -19.30 -9.06
CA GLN A 445 23.27 -19.28 -8.95
C GLN A 445 22.65 -18.94 -10.32
N ASP A 446 21.61 -19.66 -10.71
CA ASP A 446 20.91 -19.51 -12.00
C ASP A 446 19.47 -18.98 -11.84
N TRP A 447 19.14 -18.45 -10.66
CA TRP A 447 17.85 -17.82 -10.40
C TRP A 447 17.61 -16.62 -11.31
N LYS A 448 16.46 -16.57 -11.97
CA LYS A 448 15.94 -15.34 -12.61
C LYS A 448 15.42 -14.42 -11.51
N ALA A 449 16.28 -13.55 -10.99
CA ALA A 449 15.95 -12.73 -9.83
C ALA A 449 16.18 -11.23 -10.06
N ALA A 450 15.36 -10.43 -9.38
CA ALA A 450 15.64 -9.04 -9.06
C ALA A 450 16.12 -8.97 -7.61
N VAL A 451 17.24 -8.29 -7.38
CA VAL A 451 17.88 -8.17 -6.07
C VAL A 451 18.28 -6.72 -5.86
N ASP A 452 17.94 -6.21 -4.69
CA ASP A 452 18.35 -4.91 -4.21
C ASP A 452 18.47 -4.98 -2.67
N GLU A 453 19.10 -4.01 -2.05
CA GLU A 453 19.39 -3.83 -0.63
C GLU A 453 18.25 -4.15 0.35
N ASN A 454 16.99 -4.01 -0.06
CA ASN A 454 15.82 -4.26 0.78
C ASN A 454 15.12 -5.59 0.46
N PHE A 455 15.35 -6.19 -0.71
CA PHE A 455 14.54 -7.33 -1.16
C PHE A 455 15.20 -8.30 -2.14
N LEU A 456 14.57 -9.46 -2.25
CA LEU A 456 14.77 -10.46 -3.30
C LEU A 456 13.43 -10.79 -3.93
N ILE A 457 13.37 -10.80 -5.26
CA ILE A 457 12.26 -11.35 -6.05
C ILE A 457 12.80 -12.43 -6.98
N ILE A 458 12.20 -13.62 -6.98
CA ILE A 458 12.52 -14.73 -7.89
C ILE A 458 11.34 -14.97 -8.81
N TYR A 459 11.58 -14.81 -10.11
CA TYR A 459 10.62 -15.04 -11.17
C TYR A 459 10.64 -16.50 -11.60
N ASP A 460 9.45 -17.00 -11.98
CA ASP A 460 9.23 -18.35 -12.47
C ASP A 460 9.85 -19.47 -11.58
N PRO A 461 9.73 -19.42 -10.24
CA PRO A 461 10.31 -20.43 -9.38
C PRO A 461 9.61 -21.79 -9.60
N ASP A 462 10.40 -22.86 -9.67
CA ASP A 462 9.91 -24.24 -9.85
C ASP A 462 9.70 -24.98 -8.51
N PHE A 463 9.31 -24.23 -7.48
CA PHE A 463 9.18 -24.75 -6.12
C PHE A 463 8.18 -25.91 -6.04
N LYS A 464 8.57 -26.96 -5.30
CA LYS A 464 7.78 -28.19 -5.09
C LYS A 464 7.56 -28.42 -3.60
N PRO A 465 6.50 -29.14 -3.20
CA PRO A 465 6.27 -29.52 -1.81
C PRO A 465 7.43 -30.30 -1.19
N ASN A 466 7.62 -30.15 0.13
CA ASN A 466 8.65 -30.85 0.93
C ASN A 466 10.10 -30.65 0.45
N MET A 467 10.41 -29.49 -0.14
CA MET A 467 11.73 -29.14 -0.62
C MET A 467 12.36 -28.04 0.23
N THR A 468 13.69 -27.95 0.16
CA THR A 468 14.47 -26.82 0.68
C THR A 468 15.27 -26.22 -0.45
N TYR A 469 15.13 -24.90 -0.63
CA TYR A 469 15.88 -24.11 -1.60
C TYR A 469 16.80 -23.16 -0.86
N GLU A 470 17.98 -22.93 -1.40
CA GLU A 470 18.92 -21.93 -0.91
C GLU A 470 19.23 -20.92 -2.01
N VAL A 471 19.12 -19.65 -1.66
CA VAL A 471 19.54 -18.52 -2.50
C VAL A 471 20.70 -17.86 -1.77
N VAL A 472 21.84 -17.80 -2.43
CA VAL A 472 23.05 -17.21 -1.85
C VAL A 472 23.31 -15.87 -2.52
N LEU A 473 23.38 -14.81 -1.71
CA LEU A 473 23.74 -13.47 -2.13
C LEU A 473 25.15 -13.13 -1.63
N ASP A 474 25.98 -12.59 -2.51
CA ASP A 474 27.21 -11.91 -2.12
C ASP A 474 26.86 -10.47 -1.68
N ILE A 475 27.38 -10.05 -0.53
CA ILE A 475 27.17 -8.70 0.03
C ILE A 475 28.52 -8.04 0.31
N ASP A 476 28.55 -6.71 0.22
CA ASP A 476 29.73 -5.94 0.59
C ASP A 476 29.87 -5.83 2.11
N LYS A 477 31.05 -5.39 2.56
CA LYS A 477 31.39 -5.29 3.99
C LYS A 477 30.67 -4.17 4.70
#